data_AF-A0A8J4GXF6-F1
#
_entry.id   AF-A0A8J4GXF6-F1
#
_cell.length_a   1.000
_cell.length_b   1.000
_cell.length_c   1.000
_cell.angle_alpha   90.00
_cell.angle_beta   90.00
_cell.angle_gamma   90.00
#
_symmetry.space_group_name_H-M   'P 1'
#
loop_
_entity.id
_entity.type
_entity.pdbx_description
1 polymer ?
#
loop_
_entity_poly.entity_id
_entity_poly.type
_entity_poly.pdbx_seq_one_letter_code
_entity_poly.pdbx_strand_id
1 'polypeptide(L)'
;MKLLPSLRTPLPFFPTRSGTRQVIAVCKSADLLLMVLDATKPLYHKQILTRELEAVGIRLNRQPPNIYFKKRKTGGISINSTIPLTHLDDKLIQRVLQEYKLHNCELLFKEDCTVDDLIDVIEGNRRYIKCLYVYNKVDMCSLEEVDEIARWHNSIPISCSLKLNMDGLLERIWDMMALVGL
;
A
#
# COMPACT_ATOMS: atom_id res chain seq x y z
N MET A 1 10.88 28.02 -12.62
CA MET A 1 9.61 27.95 -11.83
C MET A 1 9.44 26.50 -11.41
N LYS A 2 9.40 26.27 -10.09
CA LYS A 2 9.87 25.05 -9.41
C LYS A 2 8.97 23.83 -9.67
N LEU A 3 9.60 22.71 -10.00
CA LEU A 3 9.01 21.37 -10.13
C LEU A 3 8.54 20.85 -8.76
N LEU A 4 7.39 20.18 -8.73
CA LEU A 4 6.92 19.42 -7.58
C LEU A 4 7.93 18.30 -7.24
N PRO A 5 8.45 18.23 -6.00
CA PRO A 5 9.46 17.23 -5.60
C PRO A 5 9.00 15.77 -5.70
N SER A 6 7.69 15.51 -5.84
CA SER A 6 7.11 14.15 -5.89
C SER A 6 7.24 13.45 -7.25
N LEU A 7 7.61 14.16 -8.32
CA LEU A 7 7.68 13.61 -9.69
C LEU A 7 9.12 13.35 -10.17
N ARG A 8 10.10 13.40 -9.27
CA ARG A 8 11.53 13.19 -9.55
C ARG A 8 12.22 12.23 -8.57
N THR A 9 11.52 11.21 -8.10
CA THR A 9 12.26 10.02 -7.68
C THR A 9 12.55 9.21 -8.94
N PRO A 10 13.82 9.07 -9.40
CA PRO A 10 14.14 7.88 -10.17
C PRO A 10 13.59 6.69 -9.37
N LEU A 11 12.94 5.73 -10.05
CA LEU A 11 12.67 4.40 -9.48
C LEU A 11 13.86 4.07 -8.57
N PRO A 12 13.68 3.79 -7.26
CA PRO A 12 14.82 3.45 -6.43
C PRO A 12 15.55 2.31 -7.13
N PHE A 13 16.71 2.63 -7.69
CA PHE A 13 17.57 1.69 -8.35
C PHE A 13 18.16 0.86 -7.22
N PHE A 14 17.39 -0.11 -6.74
CA PHE A 14 17.90 -1.09 -5.83
C PHE A 14 18.99 -1.85 -6.60
N PRO A 15 20.26 -1.81 -6.15
CA PRO A 15 21.23 -2.75 -6.68
C PRO A 15 20.67 -4.14 -6.41
N THR A 16 20.30 -4.85 -7.47
CA THR A 16 19.68 -6.16 -7.41
C THR A 16 20.72 -7.18 -6.95
N ARG A 17 21.01 -7.19 -5.65
CA ARG A 17 21.54 -8.39 -5.01
C ARG A 17 20.50 -9.48 -5.22
N SER A 18 20.91 -10.58 -5.84
CA SER A 18 20.06 -11.70 -6.29
C SER A 18 19.00 -12.20 -5.29
N GLY A 19 19.17 -11.94 -3.99
CA GLY A 19 18.19 -12.26 -2.94
C GLY A 19 16.98 -11.31 -2.82
N THR A 20 17.09 -10.01 -3.10
CA THR A 20 15.96 -9.06 -2.89
C THR A 20 14.81 -9.29 -3.86
N ARG A 21 15.11 -9.72 -5.09
CA ARG A 21 14.09 -10.06 -6.09
C ARG A 21 13.24 -11.27 -5.68
N GLN A 22 13.84 -12.26 -5.02
CA GLN A 22 13.14 -13.45 -4.53
C GLN A 22 12.19 -13.09 -3.38
N VAL A 23 12.65 -12.25 -2.44
CA VAL A 23 11.82 -11.77 -1.32
C VAL A 23 10.59 -11.01 -1.81
N ILE A 24 10.75 -10.13 -2.81
CA ILE A 24 9.63 -9.37 -3.40
C ILE A 24 8.63 -10.31 -4.09
N ALA A 25 9.11 -11.33 -4.81
CA ALA A 25 8.23 -12.29 -5.45
C ALA A 25 7.39 -13.06 -4.42
N VAL A 26 8.00 -13.48 -3.32
CA VAL A 26 7.30 -14.14 -2.19
C VAL A 26 6.25 -13.22 -1.57
N CYS A 27 6.59 -11.94 -1.33
CA CYS A 27 5.62 -10.98 -0.82
C CYS A 27 4.43 -10.81 -1.78
N LYS A 28 4.65 -10.78 -3.10
CA LYS A 28 3.58 -10.63 -4.09
C LYS A 28 2.64 -11.84 -4.19
N SER A 29 3.06 -13.00 -3.71
CA SER A 29 2.23 -14.22 -3.64
C SER A 29 1.59 -14.45 -2.28
N ALA A 30 1.86 -13.61 -1.27
CA ALA A 30 1.31 -13.78 0.07
C ALA A 30 -0.12 -13.23 0.18
N ASP A 31 -0.99 -13.96 0.88
CA ASP A 31 -2.36 -13.53 1.19
C ASP A 31 -2.41 -12.56 2.39
N LEU A 32 -1.45 -12.69 3.31
CA LEU A 32 -1.29 -11.85 4.49
C LEU A 32 0.20 -11.57 4.74
N LEU A 33 0.55 -10.31 4.99
CA LEU A 33 1.88 -9.89 5.40
C LEU A 33 1.90 -9.59 6.90
N LEU A 34 2.89 -10.11 7.61
CA LEU A 34 3.16 -9.74 9.00
C LEU A 34 4.33 -8.76 9.03
N MET A 35 4.07 -7.51 9.42
CA MET A 35 5.10 -6.50 9.59
C MET A 35 5.46 -6.39 11.07
N VAL A 36 6.56 -7.05 11.46
CA VAL A 36 7.04 -7.03 12.84
C VAL A 36 7.81 -5.74 13.09
N LEU A 37 7.39 -5.01 14.12
CA LEU A 37 7.88 -3.69 14.51
C LEU A 37 8.29 -3.71 15.98
N ASP A 38 9.20 -2.81 16.35
CA ASP A 38 9.55 -2.59 17.76
C ASP A 38 8.55 -1.60 18.38
N ALA A 39 7.86 -2.03 19.44
CA ALA A 39 6.87 -1.22 20.14
C ALA A 39 7.46 0.05 20.76
N THR A 40 8.77 0.07 21.06
CA THR A 40 9.45 1.26 21.61
C THR A 40 9.70 2.35 20.56
N LYS A 41 9.71 2.00 19.26
CA LYS A 41 9.93 2.94 18.13
C LYS A 41 9.01 2.60 16.95
N PRO A 42 7.68 2.67 17.14
CA PRO A 42 6.72 1.99 16.26
C PRO A 42 6.54 2.65 14.89
N LEU A 43 6.76 3.96 14.78
CA LEU A 43 6.40 4.73 13.58
C LEU A 43 7.52 4.78 12.53
N TYR A 44 8.77 4.90 12.96
CA TYR A 44 9.90 5.12 12.04
C TYR A 44 10.12 3.94 11.09
N HIS A 45 10.25 2.73 11.63
CA HIS A 45 10.47 1.53 10.83
C HIS A 45 9.26 1.18 9.95
N LYS A 46 8.04 1.41 10.46
CA LYS A 46 6.80 1.23 9.69
C LYS A 46 6.81 2.05 8.41
N GLN A 47 7.16 3.33 8.50
CA GLN A 47 7.18 4.22 7.33
C GLN A 47 8.20 3.79 6.28
N ILE A 48 9.41 3.38 6.69
CA ILE A 48 10.46 2.93 5.77
C ILE A 48 10.01 1.67 5.04
N LEU A 49 9.58 0.64 5.78
CA LEU A 49 9.17 -0.64 5.21
C LEU A 49 7.94 -0.48 4.29
N THR A 50 7.00 0.37 4.67
CA THR A 50 5.83 0.67 3.83
C THR A 50 6.26 1.28 2.50
N ARG A 51 7.16 2.27 2.52
CA ARG A 51 7.68 2.91 1.29
C ARG A 51 8.43 1.93 0.40
N GLU A 52 9.24 1.03 0.97
CA GLU A 52 9.97 0.02 0.20
C GLU A 52 9.02 -0.95 -0.50
N LEU A 53 7.97 -1.40 0.19
CA LEU A 53 6.94 -2.27 -0.38
C LEU A 53 6.11 -1.54 -1.45
N GLU A 54 5.79 -0.27 -1.22
CA GLU A 54 5.08 0.56 -2.20
C GLU A 54 5.88 0.78 -3.47
N ALA A 55 7.20 0.98 -3.35
CA ALA A 55 8.09 1.15 -4.49
C ALA A 55 8.17 -0.08 -5.40
N VAL A 56 7.87 -1.28 -4.88
CA VAL A 56 7.85 -2.54 -5.66
C VAL A 56 6.44 -2.92 -6.15
N GLY A 57 5.47 -2.04 -5.95
CA GLY A 57 4.09 -2.19 -6.41
C GLY A 57 3.20 -3.01 -5.48
N ILE A 58 3.53 -3.09 -4.18
CA ILE A 58 2.65 -3.65 -3.15
C ILE A 58 1.90 -2.51 -2.46
N ARG A 59 0.60 -2.68 -2.23
CA ARG A 59 -0.26 -1.75 -1.52
C ARG A 59 -0.84 -2.45 -0.31
N LEU A 60 -0.47 -1.98 0.89
CA LEU A 60 -0.86 -2.62 2.15
C LEU A 60 -2.21 -2.11 2.63
N ASN A 61 -3.11 -3.01 3.02
CA ASN A 61 -4.40 -2.67 3.64
C ASN A 61 -5.27 -1.69 2.83
N ARG A 62 -5.15 -1.70 1.50
CA ARG A 62 -5.94 -0.87 0.59
C ARG A 62 -6.69 -1.75 -0.40
N GLN A 63 -7.83 -1.26 -0.87
CA GLN A 63 -8.54 -1.86 -1.99
C GLN A 63 -8.06 -1.25 -3.32
N PRO A 64 -8.18 -1.99 -4.45
CA PRO A 64 -7.94 -1.41 -5.76
C PRO A 64 -8.84 -0.20 -6.02
N PRO A 65 -8.29 0.92 -6.54
CA PRO A 65 -9.09 2.09 -6.85
C PRO A 65 -10.20 1.80 -7.87
N ASN A 66 -11.38 2.36 -7.65
CA ASN A 66 -12.54 2.18 -8.52
C ASN A 66 -12.49 3.14 -9.72
N ILE A 67 -11.49 2.92 -10.59
CA ILE A 67 -11.30 3.66 -11.84
C ILE A 67 -11.43 2.68 -13.00
N TYR A 68 -12.41 2.92 -13.88
CA TYR A 68 -12.49 2.20 -15.13
C TYR A 68 -11.49 2.81 -16.12
N PHE A 69 -10.57 1.99 -16.61
CA PHE A 69 -9.55 2.39 -17.59
C PHE A 69 -9.59 1.47 -18.81
N LYS A 70 -9.70 2.08 -19.99
CA LYS A 70 -9.67 1.36 -21.27
C LYS A 70 -8.82 2.08 -22.30
N LYS A 71 -7.76 1.43 -22.78
CA LYS A 71 -6.95 1.91 -23.92
C LYS A 71 -7.76 1.77 -25.22
N ARG A 72 -7.71 2.80 -26.06
CA ARG A 72 -8.39 2.86 -27.36
C ARG A 72 -7.35 2.97 -28.49
N LYS A 73 -7.73 2.63 -29.72
CA LYS A 73 -6.85 2.80 -30.90
C LYS A 73 -6.80 4.26 -31.37
N THR A 74 -7.93 4.95 -31.30
CA THR A 74 -8.15 6.33 -31.75
C THR A 74 -9.19 7.01 -30.86
N GLY A 75 -9.41 8.31 -31.04
CA GLY A 75 -10.47 9.08 -30.35
C GLY A 75 -10.00 9.95 -29.18
N GLY A 76 -8.68 10.06 -28.95
CA GLY A 76 -8.12 10.90 -27.91
C GLY A 76 -8.37 10.40 -26.49
N ILE A 77 -8.20 11.29 -25.52
CA ILE A 77 -8.40 11.03 -24.10
C ILE A 77 -9.82 11.47 -23.72
N SER A 78 -10.62 10.54 -23.19
CA SER A 78 -11.94 10.84 -22.60
C SER A 78 -11.87 10.62 -21.09
N ILE A 79 -12.18 11.68 -20.33
CA ILE A 79 -12.18 11.67 -18.86
C ILE A 79 -13.61 11.95 -18.42
N ASN A 80 -14.19 11.03 -17.65
CA ASN A 80 -15.50 11.17 -17.04
C ASN A 80 -15.40 10.85 -15.55
N SER A 81 -16.28 11.43 -14.74
CA SER A 81 -16.38 11.11 -13.31
C SER A 81 -17.83 11.05 -12.88
N THR A 82 -18.19 10.07 -12.05
CA THR A 82 -19.53 10.00 -11.43
C THR A 82 -19.60 10.83 -10.15
N ILE A 83 -18.46 11.29 -9.63
CA ILE A 83 -18.37 12.07 -8.40
C ILE A 83 -17.38 13.25 -8.54
N PRO A 84 -17.43 14.27 -7.66
CA PRO A 84 -16.43 15.34 -7.68
C PRO A 84 -15.03 14.80 -7.34
N LEU A 85 -14.03 15.18 -8.13
CA LEU A 85 -12.62 14.86 -7.86
C LEU A 85 -12.00 16.04 -7.13
N THR A 86 -11.53 15.82 -5.90
CA THR A 86 -10.90 16.89 -5.08
C THR A 86 -9.39 16.92 -5.22
N HIS A 87 -8.79 15.78 -5.58
CA HIS A 87 -7.35 15.60 -5.68
C HIS A 87 -6.80 15.61 -7.11
N LEU A 88 -7.69 15.56 -8.11
CA LEU A 88 -7.33 15.47 -9.53
C LEU A 88 -8.08 16.53 -10.33
N ASP A 89 -7.34 17.23 -11.21
CA ASP A 89 -7.91 18.03 -12.27
C ASP A 89 -7.57 17.42 -13.65
N ASP A 90 -8.38 17.74 -14.66
CA ASP A 90 -8.22 17.19 -16.01
C ASP A 90 -6.82 17.44 -16.58
N LYS A 91 -6.19 18.58 -16.20
CA LYS A 91 -4.84 18.92 -16.64
C LYS A 91 -3.79 17.99 -16.03
N LEU A 92 -3.87 17.68 -14.74
CA LEU A 92 -2.97 16.74 -14.08
C LEU A 92 -3.16 15.32 -14.63
N ILE A 93 -4.40 14.88 -14.84
CA ILE A 93 -4.70 13.57 -15.44
C ILE A 93 -4.06 13.47 -16.84
N GLN A 94 -4.23 14.49 -17.68
CA GLN A 94 -3.63 14.51 -19.01
C GLN A 94 -2.09 14.47 -18.97
N ARG A 95 -1.45 15.17 -18.03
CA ARG A 95 0.02 15.12 -17.87
C ARG A 95 0.49 13.73 -17.51
N VAL A 96 -0.15 13.09 -16.53
CA VAL A 96 0.16 11.71 -16.15
C VAL A 96 0.02 10.79 -17.37
N LEU A 97 -1.10 10.83 -18.08
CA LEU A 97 -1.31 10.00 -19.27
C LEU A 97 -0.24 10.23 -20.36
N GLN A 98 0.20 11.47 -20.56
CA GLN A 98 1.26 11.80 -21.51
C GLN A 98 2.61 11.20 -21.12
N GLU A 99 2.98 11.23 -19.83
CA GLU A 99 4.21 10.61 -19.34
C GLU A 99 4.23 9.09 -19.59
N TYR A 100 3.06 8.44 -19.47
CA TYR A 100 2.87 7.03 -19.79
C TYR A 100 2.62 6.76 -21.30
N LYS A 101 2.75 7.78 -22.16
CA LYS A 101 2.55 7.71 -23.62
C LYS A 101 1.15 7.19 -24.02
N LEU A 102 0.14 7.53 -23.22
CA LEU A 102 -1.26 7.16 -23.43
C LEU A 102 -2.03 8.31 -24.09
N HIS A 103 -2.11 8.27 -25.42
CA HIS A 103 -2.78 9.32 -26.20
C HIS A 103 -4.25 9.01 -26.51
N ASN A 104 -4.67 7.74 -26.42
CA ASN A 104 -6.01 7.29 -26.74
C ASN A 104 -6.53 6.37 -25.62
N CYS A 105 -7.38 6.90 -24.74
CA CYS A 105 -7.95 6.11 -23.64
C CYS A 105 -9.26 6.71 -23.11
N GLU A 106 -9.97 5.90 -22.36
CA GLU A 106 -11.16 6.26 -21.62
C GLU A 106 -10.93 5.99 -20.14
N LEU A 107 -11.20 7.01 -19.33
CA LEU A 107 -11.19 6.96 -17.88
C LEU A 107 -12.58 7.31 -17.36
N LEU A 108 -13.10 6.48 -16.46
CA LEU A 108 -14.29 6.79 -15.67
C LEU A 108 -13.97 6.59 -14.19
N PHE A 109 -13.92 7.70 -13.46
CA PHE A 109 -13.71 7.73 -12.01
C PHE A 109 -15.03 7.50 -11.29
N LYS A 110 -15.05 6.54 -10.36
CA LYS A 110 -16.23 6.23 -9.53
C LYS A 110 -16.05 6.52 -8.04
N GLU A 111 -14.87 7.01 -7.66
CA GLU A 111 -14.52 7.44 -6.31
C GLU A 111 -13.45 8.55 -6.36
N ASP A 112 -13.21 9.22 -5.24
CA ASP A 112 -12.30 10.38 -5.18
C ASP A 112 -10.86 9.86 -5.09
N CYS A 113 -10.16 9.90 -6.21
CA CYS A 113 -8.87 9.25 -6.40
C CYS A 113 -7.72 10.25 -6.38
N THR A 114 -6.56 9.81 -5.93
CA THR A 114 -5.31 10.58 -6.02
C THR A 114 -4.54 10.30 -7.33
N VAL A 115 -3.46 11.04 -7.57
CA VAL A 115 -2.53 10.78 -8.68
C VAL A 115 -1.94 9.37 -8.60
N ASP A 116 -1.58 8.93 -7.40
CA ASP A 116 -0.98 7.61 -7.19
C ASP A 116 -1.96 6.48 -7.52
N ASP A 117 -3.26 6.69 -7.25
CA ASP A 117 -4.32 5.74 -7.59
C ASP A 117 -4.50 5.59 -9.10
N LEU A 118 -4.46 6.72 -9.83
CA LEU A 118 -4.47 6.71 -11.28
C LEU A 118 -3.25 5.96 -11.85
N ILE A 119 -2.06 6.21 -11.30
CA ILE A 119 -0.82 5.51 -11.69
C ILE A 119 -0.94 4.01 -11.44
N ASP A 120 -1.49 3.62 -10.28
CA ASP A 120 -1.68 2.21 -9.94
C ASP A 120 -2.58 1.47 -10.95
N VAL A 121 -3.66 2.12 -11.40
CA VAL A 121 -4.58 1.57 -12.40
C VAL A 121 -3.94 1.52 -13.79
N ILE A 122 -3.17 2.53 -14.17
CA ILE A 122 -2.45 2.57 -15.46
C ILE A 122 -1.40 1.45 -15.55
N GLU A 123 -0.65 1.23 -14.47
CA GLU A 123 0.39 0.21 -14.42
C GLU A 123 -0.19 -1.21 -14.35
N GLY A 124 -1.30 -1.41 -13.63
CA GLY A 124 -2.06 -2.67 -13.61
C GLY A 124 -1.33 -3.89 -13.02
N ASN A 125 -0.10 -3.73 -12.54
CA ASN A 125 0.75 -4.79 -11.98
C ASN A 125 0.86 -4.72 -10.44
N ARG A 126 -0.03 -3.95 -9.80
CA ARG A 126 -0.08 -3.73 -8.35
C ARG A 126 -0.67 -4.93 -7.63
N ARG A 127 -0.16 -5.21 -6.43
CA ARG A 127 -0.71 -6.21 -5.52
C ARG A 127 -1.25 -5.53 -4.27
N TYR A 128 -2.52 -5.73 -4.00
CA TYR A 128 -3.20 -5.22 -2.81
C TYR A 128 -3.25 -6.35 -1.79
N ILE A 129 -2.53 -6.19 -0.67
CA ILE A 129 -2.28 -7.27 0.29
C ILE A 129 -2.68 -6.80 1.68
N LYS A 130 -3.34 -7.68 2.44
CA LYS A 130 -3.64 -7.44 3.86
C LYS A 130 -2.34 -7.49 4.66
N CYS A 131 -2.18 -6.61 5.64
CA CYS A 131 -0.98 -6.50 6.45
C CYS A 131 -1.33 -6.30 7.93
N LEU A 132 -0.88 -7.23 8.78
CA LEU A 132 -0.95 -7.11 10.24
C LEU A 132 0.35 -6.51 10.77
N TYR A 133 0.26 -5.40 11.50
CA TYR A 133 1.38 -4.75 12.17
C TYR A 133 1.57 -5.36 13.56
N VAL A 134 2.65 -6.13 13.72
CA VAL A 134 2.95 -6.86 14.95
C VAL A 134 3.96 -6.05 15.77
N TYR A 135 3.52 -5.40 16.83
CA TYR A 135 4.37 -4.57 17.69
C TYR A 135 4.93 -5.42 18.81
N ASN A 136 6.19 -5.82 18.68
CA ASN A 136 6.89 -6.67 19.64
C ASN A 136 7.62 -5.85 20.70
N LYS A 137 8.01 -6.50 21.81
CA LYS A 137 8.71 -5.92 22.98
C LYS A 137 7.84 -5.00 23.84
N VAL A 138 6.55 -5.30 23.94
CA VAL A 138 5.61 -4.52 24.77
C VAL A 138 5.92 -4.59 26.26
N ASP A 139 6.76 -5.55 26.68
CA ASP A 139 7.36 -5.63 28.02
C ASP A 139 8.27 -4.44 28.36
N MET A 140 8.70 -3.67 27.35
CA MET A 140 9.50 -2.46 27.50
C MET A 140 8.67 -1.17 27.39
N CYS A 141 7.35 -1.29 27.24
CA CYS A 141 6.42 -0.18 27.08
C CYS A 141 5.55 -0.02 28.34
N SER A 142 4.98 1.16 28.54
CA SER A 142 3.97 1.37 29.60
C SER A 142 2.62 0.75 29.21
N LEU A 143 1.74 0.52 30.18
CA LEU A 143 0.39 0.01 29.89
C LEU A 143 -0.39 0.95 28.96
N GLU A 144 -0.21 2.26 29.11
CA GLU A 144 -0.84 3.28 28.25
C GLU A 144 -0.35 3.16 26.80
N GLU A 145 0.97 3.01 26.57
CA GLU A 145 1.53 2.83 25.23
C GLU A 145 1.02 1.54 24.58
N VAL A 146 0.92 0.46 25.36
CA VAL A 146 0.40 -0.82 24.86
C VAL A 146 -1.08 -0.73 24.49
N ASP A 147 -1.88 -0.05 25.30
CA ASP A 147 -3.30 0.21 25.05
C ASP A 147 -3.51 1.11 23.82
N GLU A 148 -2.66 2.12 23.63
CA GLU A 148 -2.64 2.94 22.40
C GLU A 148 -2.33 2.09 21.16
N ILE A 149 -1.28 1.27 21.21
CA ILE A 149 -0.90 0.37 20.12
C ILE A 149 -2.04 -0.60 19.80
N ALA A 150 -2.72 -1.14 20.80
CA ALA A 150 -3.83 -2.09 20.63
C ALA A 150 -5.03 -1.50 19.88
N ARG A 151 -5.21 -0.16 19.93
CA ARG A 151 -6.30 0.55 19.24
C ARG A 151 -6.00 0.92 17.79
N TRP A 152 -4.73 0.85 17.37
CA TRP A 152 -4.39 1.15 15.98
C TRP A 152 -5.02 0.14 15.01
N HIS A 153 -5.25 0.60 13.78
CA HIS A 153 -5.84 -0.27 12.76
C HIS A 153 -4.84 -1.35 12.32
N ASN A 154 -5.31 -2.60 12.22
CA ASN A 154 -4.52 -3.77 11.87
C ASN A 154 -3.25 -3.92 12.72
N SER A 155 -3.30 -3.62 14.01
CA SER A 155 -2.18 -3.79 14.93
C SER A 155 -2.42 -4.90 15.94
N ILE A 156 -1.32 -5.45 16.45
CA ILE A 156 -1.33 -6.33 17.62
C ILE A 156 -0.06 -6.14 18.47
N PRO A 157 -0.20 -5.77 19.75
CA PRO A 157 0.91 -5.72 20.69
C PRO A 157 1.25 -7.13 21.21
N ILE A 158 2.53 -7.52 21.17
CA ILE A 158 3.02 -8.81 21.67
C ILE A 158 4.35 -8.67 22.43
N SER A 159 4.67 -9.66 23.26
CA SER A 159 6.04 -9.87 23.74
C SER A 159 6.46 -11.30 23.45
N CYS A 160 7.36 -11.50 22.48
CA CYS A 160 7.87 -12.84 22.18
C CYS A 160 8.71 -13.41 23.33
N SER A 161 9.43 -12.57 24.08
CA SER A 161 10.29 -12.98 25.20
C SER A 161 9.44 -13.50 26.37
N LEU A 162 8.39 -12.76 26.72
CA LEU A 162 7.49 -13.12 27.82
C LEU A 162 6.28 -13.96 27.36
N LYS A 163 6.21 -14.30 26.07
CA LYS A 163 5.07 -15.00 25.43
C LYS A 163 3.72 -14.32 25.66
N LEU A 164 3.69 -12.99 25.73
CA LEU A 164 2.46 -12.23 25.93
C LEU A 164 1.71 -12.06 24.61
N ASN A 165 0.39 -12.29 24.66
CA ASN A 165 -0.57 -12.09 23.56
C ASN A 165 -0.25 -12.87 22.27
N MET A 166 0.42 -14.02 22.40
CA MET A 166 0.72 -14.89 21.26
C MET A 166 -0.55 -15.57 20.71
N ASP A 167 -1.49 -15.91 21.60
CA ASP A 167 -2.78 -16.49 21.18
C ASP A 167 -3.62 -15.46 20.42
N GLY A 168 -3.66 -14.20 20.89
CA GLY A 168 -4.32 -13.12 20.17
C GLY A 168 -3.68 -12.81 18.82
N LEU A 169 -2.35 -12.93 18.69
CA LEU A 169 -1.67 -12.83 17.39
C LEU A 169 -2.18 -13.88 16.42
N LEU A 170 -2.27 -15.13 16.88
CA LEU A 170 -2.77 -16.22 16.06
C LEU A 170 -4.24 -16.00 15.65
N GLU A 171 -5.11 -15.60 16.59
CA GLU A 171 -6.52 -15.26 16.32
C GLU A 171 -6.63 -14.16 15.25
N ARG A 172 -5.87 -13.07 15.38
CA ARG A 172 -5.83 -12.00 14.38
C ARG A 172 -5.37 -12.47 13.01
N ILE A 173 -4.40 -13.37 12.95
CA ILE A 173 -3.93 -13.96 11.70
C ILE A 173 -5.07 -14.73 11.02
N TRP A 174 -5.80 -15.56 11.77
CA TRP A 174 -6.95 -16.30 11.25
C TRP A 174 -8.07 -15.37 10.77
N ASP A 175 -8.44 -14.37 11.56
CA ASP A 175 -9.46 -13.38 11.21
C ASP A 175 -9.12 -12.65 9.90
N MET A 176 -7.87 -12.18 9.76
CA MET A 176 -7.43 -11.41 8.59
C MET A 176 -7.33 -12.28 7.34
N MET A 177 -6.91 -13.54 7.47
CA MET A 177 -6.87 -14.46 6.34
C MET A 177 -8.28 -14.84 5.86
N ALA A 178 -9.34 -14.55 6.64
CA ALA A 178 -10.72 -14.90 6.31
C ALA A 178 -10.86 -16.38 5.89
N LEU A 179 -10.02 -17.24 6.49
CA LEU A 179 -10.15 -18.68 6.33
C LEU A 179 -11.50 -19.04 6.94
N VAL A 180 -12.47 -19.33 6.06
CA VAL A 180 -13.74 -19.91 6.48
C VAL A 180 -13.40 -21.18 7.24
N GLY A 181 -13.62 -21.18 8.55
CA GLY A 181 -13.69 -22.40 9.33
C GLY A 181 -14.83 -23.23 8.74
N LEU A 182 -14.47 -24.30 8.03
CA LEU A 182 -15.39 -25.39 7.71
C LEU A 182 -15.89 -26.05 8.99
#